data_AF-A0A7K4HG27-F1
#
_entry.id   AF-A0A7K4HG27-F1
#
_cell.length_a   1.000
_cell.length_b   1.000
_cell.length_c   1.000
_cell.angle_alpha   90.00
_cell.angle_beta   90.00
_cell.angle_gamma   90.00
#
_symmetry.space_group_name_H-M   'P 1'
#
loop_
_entity.id
_entity.type
_entity.pdbx_description
1 polymer ?
#
loop_
_entity_poly.entity_id
_entity_poly.type
_entity_poly.pdbx_seq_one_letter_code
_entity_poly.pdbx_strand_id
1 'polypeptide(L)'
;MHINSHFAIGVIFASILNYFYNFPLFDFVLIVLFSFVCDLDVFFAKYAIKHNHRMLISHSIIPPFLLLIVGVILNWPALVYSGAAYSIHVIIDTFDWGTNFFYFKKKPIGLKLLITKEEIENLPEYLSKFKKAESFFDSKYYNSKISLGIEAMLFILMMVFIIIFALEFVLISLFYFLGLYFHLSRHFKLKKIEAKK
;
A
#
# COMPACT_ATOMS: atom_id res chain seq x y z
N MET A 1 -2.43 1.64 -3.74
CA MET A 1 -3.71 0.97 -3.43
C MET A 1 -4.04 1.28 -1.97
N HIS A 2 -5.08 0.71 -1.38
CA HIS A 2 -5.26 0.85 0.07
C HIS A 2 -4.32 -0.08 0.86
N ILE A 3 -4.04 0.30 2.11
CA ILE A 3 -3.20 -0.45 3.06
C ILE A 3 -3.59 -1.94 3.18
N ASN A 4 -4.89 -2.26 3.15
CA ASN A 4 -5.39 -3.63 3.24
C ASN A 4 -5.01 -4.46 2.00
N SER A 5 -4.90 -3.84 0.83
CA SER A 5 -4.44 -4.52 -0.38
C SER A 5 -2.95 -4.84 -0.31
N HIS A 6 -2.14 -3.92 0.20
CA HIS A 6 -0.71 -4.14 0.44
C HIS A 6 -0.47 -5.20 1.54
N PHE A 7 -1.28 -5.18 2.59
CA PHE A 7 -1.32 -6.23 3.61
C PHE A 7 -1.64 -7.60 3.00
N ALA A 8 -2.69 -7.70 2.18
CA ALA A 8 -3.07 -8.95 1.51
C ALA A 8 -1.95 -9.51 0.64
N ILE A 9 -1.27 -8.65 -0.13
CA ILE A 9 -0.10 -9.04 -0.92
C ILE A 9 1.02 -9.56 -0.03
N GLY A 10 1.29 -8.90 1.11
CA GLY A 10 2.28 -9.34 2.09
C GLY A 10 1.97 -10.73 2.64
N VAL A 11 0.71 -10.97 3.01
CA VAL A 11 0.27 -12.29 3.50
C VAL A 11 0.38 -13.36 2.41
N ILE A 12 -0.05 -13.09 1.17
CA ILE A 12 0.10 -14.02 0.04
C ILE A 12 1.58 -14.38 -0.13
N PHE A 13 2.44 -13.36 -0.20
CA PHE A 13 3.87 -13.53 -0.42
C PHE A 13 4.54 -14.30 0.72
N ALA A 14 4.29 -13.91 1.97
CA ALA A 14 4.80 -14.59 3.15
C ALA A 14 4.30 -16.05 3.24
N SER A 15 3.04 -16.32 2.88
CA SER A 15 2.46 -17.67 2.88
C SER A 15 3.18 -18.58 1.88
N ILE A 16 3.39 -18.11 0.64
CA ILE A 16 4.15 -18.89 -0.36
C ILE A 16 5.56 -19.19 0.15
N LEU A 17 6.24 -18.21 0.72
CA LEU A 17 7.61 -18.40 1.21
C LEU A 17 7.67 -19.31 2.45
N ASN A 18 6.66 -19.25 3.33
CA ASN A 18 6.57 -20.11 4.51
C ASN A 18 6.60 -21.60 4.13
N TYR A 19 5.97 -21.97 3.01
CA TYR A 19 6.03 -23.35 2.50
C TYR A 19 7.47 -23.83 2.23
N PHE A 20 8.37 -22.94 1.80
CA PHE A 20 9.75 -23.29 1.46
C PHE A 20 10.73 -23.14 2.64
N TYR A 21 10.49 -22.16 3.53
CA TYR A 21 11.43 -21.77 4.59
C TYR A 21 10.98 -22.12 6.00
N ASN A 22 9.70 -22.47 6.20
CA ASN A 22 9.08 -22.75 7.49
C ASN A 22 9.39 -21.66 8.54
N PHE A 23 8.92 -20.45 8.28
CA PHE A 23 9.27 -19.29 9.10
C PHE A 23 8.66 -19.37 10.49
N PRO A 24 9.38 -18.98 11.55
CA PRO A 24 8.75 -18.71 12.83
C PRO A 24 7.79 -17.51 12.71
N LEU A 25 6.82 -17.41 13.63
CA LEU A 25 5.81 -16.35 13.64
C LEU A 25 6.42 -14.94 13.47
N PHE A 26 7.55 -14.68 14.15
CA PHE A 26 8.21 -13.37 14.07
C PHE A 26 8.64 -13.03 12.64
N ASP A 27 9.30 -13.96 11.95
CA ASP A 27 9.79 -13.76 10.58
C ASP A 27 8.63 -13.61 9.59
N PHE A 28 7.57 -14.42 9.76
CA PHE A 28 6.36 -14.30 8.94
C PHE A 28 5.71 -12.92 9.10
N VAL A 29 5.49 -12.49 10.35
CA VAL A 29 4.92 -11.17 10.67
C VAL A 29 5.81 -10.05 10.15
N LEU A 30 7.14 -10.20 10.22
CA LEU A 30 8.08 -9.21 9.70
C LEU A 30 7.88 -8.97 8.21
N ILE A 31 7.82 -10.04 7.40
CA ILE A 31 7.59 -9.96 5.95
C ILE A 31 6.25 -9.28 5.65
N VAL A 32 5.19 -9.67 6.35
CA VAL A 32 3.85 -9.06 6.18
C VAL A 32 3.87 -7.60 6.58
N LEU A 33 4.50 -7.23 7.70
CA LEU A 33 4.57 -5.85 8.17
C LEU A 33 5.27 -4.96 7.14
N PHE A 34 6.41 -5.39 6.61
CA PHE A 34 7.15 -4.63 5.62
C PHE A 34 6.43 -4.47 4.27
N SER A 35 5.38 -5.26 3.98
CA SER A 35 4.57 -5.06 2.78
C SER A 35 3.69 -3.81 2.82
N PHE A 36 3.43 -3.23 4.00
CA PHE A 36 2.56 -2.07 4.15
C PHE A 36 3.05 -1.03 5.16
N VAL A 37 4.18 -1.25 5.86
CA VAL A 37 4.67 -0.32 6.89
C VAL A 37 4.90 1.10 6.38
N CYS A 38 5.28 1.26 5.11
CA CYS A 38 5.43 2.58 4.51
C CYS A 38 4.13 3.37 4.49
N ASP A 39 2.95 2.76 4.33
CA ASP A 39 1.66 3.48 4.35
C ASP A 39 1.37 4.15 5.70
N LEU A 40 2.01 3.70 6.79
CA LEU A 40 1.88 4.34 8.10
C LEU A 40 2.53 5.74 8.09
N ASP A 41 3.32 6.07 7.08
CA ASP A 41 3.87 7.41 6.90
C ASP A 41 2.81 8.47 6.57
N VAL A 42 1.57 8.05 6.27
CA VAL A 42 0.42 8.94 6.12
C VAL A 42 0.20 9.83 7.36
N PHE A 43 0.53 9.35 8.55
CA PHE A 43 0.45 10.15 9.79
C PHE A 43 1.51 11.26 9.84
N PHE A 44 2.57 11.15 9.03
CA PHE A 44 3.62 12.14 8.87
C PHE A 44 3.45 12.98 7.59
N ALA A 45 2.34 12.82 6.86
CA ALA A 45 2.07 13.55 5.62
C ALA A 45 2.18 15.07 5.76
N LYS A 46 1.93 15.64 6.95
CA LYS A 46 2.11 17.08 7.22
C LYS A 46 3.54 17.59 6.92
N TYR A 47 4.54 16.73 7.01
CA TYR A 47 5.95 17.04 6.75
C TYR A 47 6.36 16.79 5.28
N ALA A 48 5.49 16.17 4.49
CA ALA A 48 5.78 15.82 3.10
C ALA A 48 5.50 17.00 2.16
N ILE A 49 6.19 17.03 1.01
CA ILE A 49 5.98 18.02 -0.05
C ILE A 49 4.51 17.97 -0.49
N LYS A 50 3.82 19.13 -0.44
CA LYS A 50 2.38 19.26 -0.76
C LYS A 50 1.47 18.34 0.07
N HIS A 51 1.89 18.00 1.28
CA HIS A 51 1.17 17.10 2.19
C HIS A 51 0.87 15.70 1.61
N ASN A 52 1.70 15.24 0.66
CA ASN A 52 1.57 13.91 0.05
C ASN A 52 2.63 12.97 0.62
N HIS A 53 2.22 12.01 1.46
CA HIS A 53 3.13 11.07 2.11
C HIS A 53 3.98 10.25 1.13
N ARG A 54 3.53 10.04 -0.11
CA ARG A 54 4.29 9.36 -1.18
C ARG A 54 5.55 10.12 -1.64
N MET A 55 5.74 11.33 -1.13
CA MET A 55 6.96 12.13 -1.30
C MET A 55 8.00 11.89 -0.20
N LEU A 56 7.64 11.16 0.87
CA LEU A 56 8.57 10.77 1.93
C LEU A 56 9.50 9.65 1.45
N ILE A 57 10.67 9.55 2.08
CA ILE A 57 11.69 8.55 1.71
C ILE A 57 11.21 7.11 1.87
N SER A 58 10.26 6.86 2.77
CA SER A 58 9.54 5.58 2.93
C SER A 58 8.87 5.10 1.64
N HIS A 59 8.39 6.00 0.79
CA HIS A 59 7.81 5.64 -0.51
C HIS A 59 8.82 5.68 -1.66
N SER A 60 10.11 5.47 -1.37
CA SER A 60 11.18 5.31 -2.36
C SER A 60 11.73 3.88 -2.33
N ILE A 61 12.50 3.51 -3.36
CA ILE A 61 13.19 2.22 -3.42
C ILE A 61 14.39 2.13 -2.45
N ILE A 62 14.79 3.24 -1.84
CA ILE A 62 15.99 3.30 -0.99
C ILE A 62 15.82 2.43 0.28
N PRO A 63 14.78 2.61 1.12
CA PRO A 63 14.60 1.76 2.29
C PRO A 63 14.54 0.24 2.00
N PRO A 64 13.72 -0.25 1.05
CA PRO A 64 13.70 -1.69 0.78
C PRO A 64 15.02 -2.23 0.24
N PHE A 65 15.76 -1.44 -0.55
CA PHE A 65 17.09 -1.83 -1.03
C PHE A 65 18.10 -1.98 0.11
N LEU A 66 18.05 -1.10 1.12
CA LEU A 66 18.88 -1.24 2.32
C LEU A 66 18.53 -2.50 3.10
N LEU A 67 17.24 -2.85 3.25
CA LEU A 67 16.82 -4.10 3.90
C LEU A 67 17.35 -5.33 3.17
N LEU A 68 17.33 -5.32 1.83
CA LEU A 68 17.89 -6.40 1.02
C LEU A 68 19.39 -6.58 1.30
N ILE A 69 20.17 -5.49 1.27
CA ILE A 69 21.62 -5.54 1.54
C ILE A 69 21.89 -6.07 2.95
N VAL A 70 21.22 -5.52 3.96
CA VAL A 70 21.41 -5.94 5.35
C VAL A 70 21.01 -7.40 5.54
N GLY A 71 19.89 -7.83 4.95
CA GLY A 71 19.43 -9.22 4.99
C GLY A 71 20.43 -10.20 4.38
N VAL A 72 21.06 -9.83 3.25
CA VAL A 72 22.11 -10.64 2.61
C VAL A 72 23.37 -10.71 3.48
N ILE A 73 23.83 -9.58 4.03
CA ILE A 73 25.03 -9.53 4.89
C ILE A 73 24.83 -10.36 6.16
N LEU A 74 23.65 -10.31 6.76
CA LEU A 74 23.31 -11.06 7.97
C LEU A 74 22.90 -12.52 7.69
N ASN A 75 22.81 -12.92 6.42
CA ASN A 75 22.27 -14.21 6.00
C ASN A 75 20.90 -14.52 6.64
N TRP A 76 20.00 -13.53 6.66
CA TRP A 76 18.67 -13.64 7.26
C TRP A 76 17.58 -13.57 6.18
N PRO A 77 17.06 -14.72 5.72
CA PRO A 77 16.09 -14.77 4.61
C PRO A 77 14.84 -13.93 4.85
N ALA A 78 14.30 -13.91 6.07
CA ALA A 78 13.10 -13.13 6.37
C ALA A 78 13.31 -11.62 6.16
N LEU A 79 14.51 -11.09 6.46
CA LEU A 79 14.84 -9.69 6.22
C LEU A 79 14.98 -9.38 4.72
N VAL A 80 15.58 -10.31 3.96
CA VAL A 80 15.64 -10.21 2.49
C VAL A 80 14.22 -10.17 1.91
N TYR A 81 13.35 -11.08 2.32
CA TYR A 81 11.96 -11.13 1.83
C TYR A 81 11.12 -9.96 2.33
N SER A 82 11.43 -9.39 3.51
CA SER A 82 10.84 -8.12 3.95
C SER A 82 11.21 -6.98 3.02
N GLY A 83 12.48 -6.87 2.61
CA GLY A 83 12.92 -5.91 1.59
C GLY A 83 12.25 -6.12 0.23
N ALA A 84 12.02 -7.38 -0.17
CA ALA A 84 11.30 -7.70 -1.40
C ALA A 84 9.81 -7.32 -1.32
N ALA A 85 9.12 -7.65 -0.23
CA ALA A 85 7.72 -7.30 0.00
C ALA A 85 7.51 -5.78 -0.01
N TYR A 86 8.41 -5.03 0.62
CA TYR A 86 8.41 -3.57 0.59
C TYR A 86 8.72 -3.03 -0.82
N SER A 87 9.65 -3.65 -1.56
CA SER A 87 9.88 -3.27 -2.96
C SER A 87 8.63 -3.43 -3.82
N ILE A 88 7.90 -4.55 -3.66
CA ILE A 88 6.63 -4.81 -4.36
C ILE A 88 5.61 -3.72 -4.03
N HIS A 89 5.50 -3.33 -2.76
CA HIS A 89 4.64 -2.22 -2.36
C HIS A 89 4.97 -0.95 -3.16
N VAL A 90 6.21 -0.47 -3.08
CA VAL A 90 6.63 0.80 -3.71
C VAL A 90 6.42 0.74 -5.22
N ILE A 91 6.71 -0.40 -5.85
CA ILE A 91 6.49 -0.62 -7.28
C ILE A 91 5.01 -0.50 -7.62
N ILE A 92 4.12 -1.22 -6.93
CA ILE A 92 2.67 -1.15 -7.16
C ILE A 92 2.16 0.28 -7.02
N ASP A 93 2.69 1.01 -6.05
CA ASP A 93 2.29 2.38 -5.79
C ASP A 93 2.73 3.38 -6.87
N THR A 94 3.73 3.02 -7.71
CA THR A 94 4.03 3.76 -8.94
C THR A 94 2.93 3.64 -10.00
N PHE A 95 2.16 2.53 -10.01
CA PHE A 95 1.05 2.35 -10.93
C PHE A 95 -0.20 3.11 -10.47
N ASP A 96 -0.45 3.17 -9.16
CA ASP A 96 -1.70 3.73 -8.60
C ASP A 96 -1.76 5.27 -8.67
N TRP A 97 -0.99 5.97 -7.82
CA TRP A 97 -0.92 7.44 -7.79
C TRP A 97 0.48 8.00 -8.05
N GLY A 98 1.45 7.11 -8.28
CA GLY A 98 2.85 7.47 -8.42
C GLY A 98 3.53 7.67 -7.07
N THR A 99 4.86 7.56 -7.05
CA THR A 99 5.70 7.79 -5.87
C THR A 99 6.94 8.59 -6.23
N ASN A 100 7.65 9.10 -5.24
CA ASN A 100 9.01 9.60 -5.46
C ASN A 100 9.99 8.42 -5.47
N PHE A 101 9.91 7.55 -6.49
CA PHE A 101 10.56 6.24 -6.53
C PHE A 101 12.07 6.26 -6.19
N PHE A 102 12.82 7.23 -6.70
CA PHE A 102 14.24 7.39 -6.38
C PHE A 102 14.53 8.45 -5.31
N TYR A 103 13.50 9.03 -4.70
CA TYR A 103 13.56 10.14 -3.73
C TYR A 103 14.14 11.48 -4.25
N PHE A 104 14.90 11.49 -5.35
CA PHE A 104 15.58 12.70 -5.85
C PHE A 104 14.64 13.71 -6.56
N LYS A 105 13.42 13.32 -6.94
CA LYS A 105 12.52 14.21 -7.67
C LYS A 105 11.55 14.91 -6.71
N LYS A 106 11.31 16.20 -6.91
CA LYS A 106 10.28 16.96 -6.15
C LYS A 106 8.84 16.70 -6.63
N LYS A 107 8.59 15.62 -7.40
CA LYS A 107 7.28 15.27 -7.98
C LYS A 107 7.11 13.74 -8.05
N PRO A 108 5.89 13.21 -7.85
CA PRO A 108 5.62 11.78 -7.96
C PRO A 108 5.70 11.32 -9.43
N ILE A 109 6.42 10.22 -9.65
CA ILE A 109 6.59 9.52 -10.92
C ILE A 109 5.72 8.27 -10.90
N GLY A 110 5.11 7.93 -12.04
CA GLY A 110 4.26 6.75 -12.14
C GLY A 110 3.25 6.84 -13.27
N LEU A 111 2.58 5.73 -13.54
CA LEU A 111 1.54 5.64 -14.58
C LEU A 111 0.23 6.30 -14.16
N LYS A 112 -0.07 6.34 -12.86
CA LYS A 112 -1.23 7.02 -12.27
C LYS A 112 -2.56 6.56 -12.89
N LEU A 113 -2.80 5.25 -12.89
CA LEU A 113 -3.85 4.60 -13.68
C LEU A 113 -5.28 5.09 -13.37
N LEU A 114 -5.50 5.73 -12.22
CA LEU A 114 -6.81 6.23 -11.79
C LEU A 114 -7.08 7.70 -12.17
N ILE A 115 -6.11 8.41 -12.77
CA ILE A 115 -6.25 9.82 -13.19
C ILE A 115 -5.93 9.95 -14.67
N THR A 116 -6.72 10.72 -15.41
CA THR A 116 -6.41 11.00 -16.83
C THR A 116 -5.26 12.02 -16.97
N LYS A 117 -4.64 12.08 -18.14
CA LYS A 117 -3.59 13.10 -18.41
C LYS A 117 -4.12 14.53 -18.23
N GLU A 118 -5.33 14.79 -18.71
CA GLU A 118 -6.00 16.09 -18.58
C GLU A 118 -6.19 16.50 -17.11
N GLU A 119 -6.62 15.56 -16.27
CA GLU A 119 -6.81 15.80 -14.84
C GLU A 119 -5.47 16.00 -14.10
N ILE A 120 -4.38 15.37 -14.55
CA ILE A 120 -3.04 15.60 -14.00
C ILE A 120 -2.55 17.02 -14.34
N GLU A 121 -2.75 17.46 -15.58
CA GLU A 121 -2.32 18.77 -16.07
C GLU A 121 -3.13 19.91 -15.42
N ASN A 122 -4.43 19.70 -15.19
CA ASN A 122 -5.35 20.67 -14.62
C ASN A 122 -5.77 20.33 -13.18
N LEU A 123 -4.93 19.59 -12.44
CA LEU A 123 -5.27 19.06 -11.12
C LEU A 123 -5.87 20.09 -10.14
N PRO A 124 -5.36 21.33 -10.02
CA PRO A 124 -5.96 22.32 -9.12
C PRO A 124 -7.44 22.64 -9.41
N GLU A 125 -7.84 22.63 -10.68
CA GLU A 125 -9.22 22.87 -11.10
C GLU A 125 -10.13 21.69 -10.73
N TYR A 126 -9.64 20.46 -10.87
CA TYR A 126 -10.41 19.28 -10.50
C TYR A 126 -10.53 19.14 -8.97
N LEU A 127 -9.47 19.48 -8.22
CA LEU A 127 -9.49 19.47 -6.76
C LEU A 127 -10.43 20.54 -6.18
N SER A 128 -10.56 21.70 -6.81
CA SER A 128 -11.43 22.79 -6.32
C SER A 128 -12.93 22.47 -6.44
N LYS A 129 -13.31 21.45 -7.22
CA LYS A 129 -14.69 20.96 -7.34
C LYS A 129 -15.16 20.19 -6.09
N PHE A 130 -14.25 19.86 -5.17
CA PHE A 130 -14.55 19.13 -3.94
C PHE A 130 -14.33 20.03 -2.72
N LYS A 131 -15.14 19.84 -1.66
CA LYS A 131 -14.93 20.55 -0.37
C LYS A 131 -13.63 20.13 0.30
N LYS A 132 -13.18 18.90 0.05
CA LYS A 132 -11.89 18.36 0.48
C LYS A 132 -11.15 17.76 -0.73
N ALA A 133 -9.90 18.14 -0.92
CA ALA A 133 -9.08 17.65 -2.03
C ALA A 133 -8.94 16.11 -2.01
N GLU A 134 -8.93 15.51 -0.82
CA GLU A 134 -8.88 14.05 -0.63
C GLU A 134 -10.10 13.33 -1.22
N SER A 135 -11.26 14.01 -1.29
CA SER A 135 -12.49 13.46 -1.87
C SER A 135 -12.36 13.17 -3.36
N PHE A 136 -11.52 13.92 -4.09
CA PHE A 136 -11.24 13.65 -5.50
C PHE A 136 -10.62 12.25 -5.67
N PHE A 137 -9.52 11.99 -4.97
CA PHE A 137 -8.80 10.71 -5.04
C PHE A 137 -9.65 9.54 -4.54
N ASP A 138 -10.38 9.76 -3.45
CA ASP A 138 -11.31 8.79 -2.89
C ASP A 138 -12.44 8.45 -3.88
N SER A 139 -13.04 9.46 -4.52
CA SER A 139 -14.09 9.24 -5.53
C SER A 139 -13.58 8.46 -6.75
N LYS A 140 -12.36 8.76 -7.22
CA LYS A 140 -11.72 8.05 -8.33
C LYS A 140 -11.51 6.58 -8.00
N TYR A 141 -11.06 6.30 -6.77
CA TYR A 141 -10.84 4.94 -6.30
C TYR A 141 -12.15 4.14 -6.21
N TYR A 142 -13.12 4.62 -5.42
CA TYR A 142 -14.34 3.87 -5.14
C TYR A 142 -15.33 3.81 -6.32
N ASN A 143 -15.19 4.69 -7.32
CA ASN A 143 -15.95 4.57 -8.57
C ASN A 143 -15.29 3.62 -9.58
N SER A 144 -14.04 3.20 -9.37
CA SER A 144 -13.33 2.25 -10.23
C SER A 144 -13.72 0.81 -9.88
N LYS A 145 -14.61 0.21 -10.69
CA LYS A 145 -14.98 -1.21 -10.56
C LYS A 145 -13.77 -2.15 -10.67
N ILE A 146 -12.77 -1.77 -11.46
CA ILE A 146 -11.53 -2.52 -11.63
C ILE A 146 -10.74 -2.52 -10.32
N SER A 147 -10.56 -1.37 -9.68
CA SER A 147 -9.84 -1.25 -8.41
C SER A 147 -10.51 -2.08 -7.31
N LEU A 148 -11.83 -1.96 -7.17
CA LEU A 148 -12.61 -2.73 -6.21
C LEU A 148 -12.56 -4.24 -6.50
N GLY A 149 -12.61 -4.64 -7.77
CA GLY A 149 -12.45 -6.03 -8.20
C GLY A 149 -11.08 -6.60 -7.84
N ILE A 150 -10.00 -5.82 -8.02
CA ILE A 150 -8.64 -6.21 -7.63
C ILE A 150 -8.55 -6.39 -6.11
N GLU A 151 -9.12 -5.49 -5.28
CA GLU A 151 -9.07 -5.67 -3.82
C GLU A 151 -9.82 -6.92 -3.35
N ALA A 152 -11.01 -7.17 -3.91
CA ALA A 152 -11.80 -8.36 -3.60
C ALA A 152 -11.04 -9.64 -4.00
N MET A 153 -10.42 -9.64 -5.18
CA MET A 153 -9.57 -10.74 -5.63
C MET A 153 -8.37 -10.95 -4.71
N LEU A 154 -7.67 -9.89 -4.31
CA LEU A 154 -6.53 -9.97 -3.38
C LEU A 154 -6.94 -10.53 -2.02
N PHE A 155 -8.12 -10.16 -1.50
CA PHE A 155 -8.64 -10.74 -0.28
C PHE A 155 -8.91 -12.25 -0.41
N ILE A 156 -9.56 -12.68 -1.49
CA ILE A 156 -9.82 -14.10 -1.75
C ILE A 156 -8.50 -14.87 -1.86
N LEU A 157 -7.55 -14.35 -2.64
CA LEU A 157 -6.23 -14.97 -2.79
C LEU A 157 -5.48 -15.04 -1.46
N MET A 158 -5.52 -13.98 -0.65
CA MET A 158 -4.93 -13.98 0.69
C MET A 158 -5.49 -15.14 1.53
N MET A 159 -6.81 -15.30 1.57
CA MET A 159 -7.45 -16.39 2.33
C MET A 159 -7.06 -17.77 1.80
N VAL A 160 -7.05 -17.96 0.48
CA VAL A 160 -6.66 -19.23 -0.14
C VAL A 160 -5.20 -19.58 0.19
N PHE A 161 -4.28 -18.62 0.01
CA PHE A 161 -2.85 -18.88 0.19
C PHE A 161 -2.47 -19.09 1.65
N ILE A 162 -3.04 -18.33 2.59
CA ILE A 162 -2.74 -18.54 4.01
C ILE A 162 -3.27 -19.89 4.51
N ILE A 163 -4.44 -20.34 4.04
CA ILE A 163 -5.00 -21.65 4.42
C ILE A 163 -4.15 -22.81 3.87
N ILE A 164 -3.65 -22.69 2.64
CA ILE A 164 -2.89 -23.76 1.99
C ILE A 164 -1.44 -23.82 2.49
N PHE A 165 -0.78 -22.68 2.67
CA PHE A 165 0.67 -22.63 2.88
C PHE A 165 1.12 -22.17 4.28
N ALA A 166 0.21 -21.66 5.11
CA ALA A 166 0.54 -21.03 6.39
C ALA A 166 -0.64 -21.05 7.38
N LEU A 167 -1.32 -22.19 7.51
CA LEU A 167 -2.57 -22.31 8.29
C LEU A 167 -2.36 -21.91 9.76
N GLU A 168 -1.18 -22.21 10.31
CA GLU A 168 -0.75 -21.83 11.66
C GLU A 168 -0.79 -20.31 11.90
N PHE A 169 -0.74 -19.50 10.84
CA PHE A 169 -0.77 -18.04 10.89
C PHE A 169 -2.11 -17.44 10.47
N VAL A 170 -3.16 -18.25 10.26
CA VAL A 170 -4.47 -17.79 9.73
C VAL A 170 -5.06 -16.61 10.50
N LEU A 171 -4.82 -16.51 11.82
CA LEU A 171 -5.31 -15.40 12.66
C LEU A 171 -4.74 -14.03 12.24
N ILE A 172 -3.58 -13.99 11.57
CA ILE A 172 -3.02 -12.74 11.03
C ILE A 172 -4.00 -12.10 10.04
N SER A 173 -4.79 -12.89 9.30
CA SER A 173 -5.80 -12.36 8.35
C SER A 173 -6.82 -11.41 8.99
N LEU A 174 -7.04 -11.47 10.30
CA LEU A 174 -7.94 -10.55 11.01
C LEU A 174 -7.48 -9.09 10.95
N PHE A 175 -6.16 -8.84 10.82
CA PHE A 175 -5.62 -7.48 10.68
C PHE A 175 -6.04 -6.80 9.37
N TYR A 176 -6.42 -7.58 8.35
CA TYR A 176 -6.98 -7.05 7.10
C TYR A 176 -8.19 -6.13 7.38
N PHE A 177 -9.07 -6.55 8.30
CA PHE A 177 -10.29 -5.79 8.61
C PHE A 177 -10.01 -4.47 9.32
N LEU A 178 -8.90 -4.33 10.05
CA LEU A 178 -8.49 -3.06 10.63
C LEU A 178 -8.12 -2.05 9.54
N GLY A 179 -7.34 -2.48 8.55
CA GLY A 179 -6.99 -1.67 7.39
C GLY A 179 -8.21 -1.29 6.57
N LEU A 180 -9.12 -2.25 6.31
CA LEU A 180 -10.36 -2.00 5.60
C LEU A 180 -11.26 -1.00 6.35
N TYR A 181 -11.42 -1.16 7.67
CA TYR A 181 -12.19 -0.23 8.50
C TYR A 181 -11.62 1.18 8.44
N PHE A 182 -10.30 1.34 8.50
CA PHE A 182 -9.64 2.64 8.37
C PHE A 182 -10.02 3.35 7.07
N HIS A 183 -9.96 2.66 5.92
CA HIS A 183 -10.30 3.28 4.64
C HIS A 183 -11.79 3.54 4.46
N LEU A 184 -12.65 2.61 4.88
CA LEU A 184 -14.10 2.81 4.80
C LEU A 184 -14.58 3.95 5.70
N SER A 185 -14.06 4.04 6.93
CA SER A 185 -14.40 5.13 7.85
C SER A 185 -14.02 6.50 7.28
N ARG A 186 -12.85 6.60 6.63
CA ARG A 186 -12.42 7.80 5.90
C ARG A 186 -13.32 8.10 4.71
N HIS A 187 -13.62 7.11 3.86
CA HIS A 187 -14.50 7.26 2.70
C HIS A 187 -15.88 7.81 3.10
N PHE A 188 -16.55 7.16 4.05
CA PHE A 188 -17.88 7.59 4.50
C PHE A 188 -17.87 8.97 5.17
N LYS A 189 -16.78 9.32 5.87
CA LYS A 189 -16.58 10.66 6.42
C LYS A 189 -16.48 11.71 5.31
N LEU A 190 -15.66 11.47 4.28
CA LEU A 190 -15.51 12.38 3.14
C LEU A 190 -16.82 12.52 2.38
N LYS A 191 -17.50 11.41 2.07
CA LYS A 191 -18.82 11.38 1.43
C LYS A 191 -19.85 12.22 2.19
N LYS A 192 -19.85 12.14 3.53
CA LYS A 192 -20.74 12.96 4.38
C LYS A 192 -20.40 14.45 4.32
N ILE A 193 -19.12 14.82 4.21
CA ILE A 193 -18.70 16.22 4.08
C ILE A 193 -19.18 16.79 2.74
N GLU A 194 -18.98 16.05 1.65
CA GLU A 194 -19.40 16.48 0.30
C GLU A 194 -20.92 16.55 0.15
N ALA A 195 -21.68 15.70 0.87
CA ALA A 195 -23.14 15.68 0.81
C ALA A 195 -23.82 16.82 1.61
N LYS A 196 -23.13 17.45 2.56
CA LYS A 196 -23.69 18.64 3.25
C LYS A 196 -23.81 19.76 2.23
N LYS A 197 -24.91 20.50 2.21
CA LYS A 197 -25.03 21.72 1.39
C LYS A 197 -24.10 22.79 1.96
#